data_AF-A0A2G2Y0W0-F1
#
_entry.id   AF-A0A2G2Y0W0-F1
#
_cell.length_a   1.000
_cell.length_b   1.000
_cell.length_c   1.000
_cell.angle_alpha   90.00
_cell.angle_beta   90.00
_cell.angle_gamma   90.00
#
_symmetry.space_group_name_H-M   'P 1'
#
loop_
_entity.id
_entity.type
_entity.pdbx_description
1 polymer ?
#
loop_
_entity_poly.entity_id
_entity_poly.type
_entity_poly.pdbx_seq_one_letter_code
_entity_poly.pdbx_strand_id
1 'polypeptide(L)'
;MGKLAMGNIAYDQLNRMDGAGQNATVSVMSNSGYDIEDAIVMKKSSLDRGFGRCIVMKKYASICQTYENGTSDRIIKPQREGDEADRMQILDEME
;
A
#
# COMPACT_ATOMS: atom_id res chain seq x y z
N MET A 1 -9.44 14.39 8.97
CA MET A 1 -8.34 13.84 8.14
C MET A 1 -7.21 13.19 8.94
N GLY A 2 -6.88 13.62 10.16
CA GLY A 2 -5.72 13.09 10.90
C GLY A 2 -5.68 11.57 11.18
N LYS A 3 -6.83 10.88 11.28
CA LYS A 3 -6.87 9.42 11.49
C LYS A 3 -6.42 8.59 10.27
N LEU A 4 -6.44 9.19 9.08
CA LEU A 4 -6.01 8.56 7.83
C LEU A 4 -4.59 9.01 7.43
N ALA A 5 -3.92 9.82 8.26
CA ALA A 5 -2.57 10.28 7.98
C ALA A 5 -1.60 9.09 8.09
N MET A 6 -0.75 8.92 7.08
CA MET A 6 0.31 7.93 7.13
C MET A 6 1.29 8.29 8.26
N GLY A 7 1.56 7.30 9.11
CA GLY A 7 2.48 7.41 10.23
C GLY A 7 3.29 6.12 10.37
N ASN A 8 4.16 6.10 11.36
CA ASN A 8 4.97 4.91 11.64
C ASN A 8 4.09 3.80 12.20
N ILE A 9 4.22 2.58 11.66
CA ILE A 9 3.62 1.38 12.23
C ILE A 9 4.67 0.79 13.18
N ALA A 10 4.62 1.16 14.46
CA ALA A 10 5.53 0.66 15.48
C ALA A 10 5.16 -0.78 15.87
N TYR A 11 6.16 -1.67 15.88
CA TYR A 11 6.07 -2.98 16.50
C TYR A 11 6.50 -2.83 17.97
N ASP A 12 5.53 -2.95 18.87
CA ASP A 12 5.66 -2.91 20.34
C ASP A 12 5.67 -1.53 21.01
N GLN A 13 4.84 -1.43 22.05
CA GLN A 13 4.42 -0.22 22.73
C GLN A 13 5.47 0.28 23.73
N LEU A 14 6.60 0.82 23.25
CA LEU A 14 7.52 1.55 24.13
C LEU A 14 7.56 3.05 23.81
N ASN A 15 6.49 3.74 24.24
CA ASN A 15 6.49 5.13 24.72
C ASN A 15 7.23 6.20 23.88
N ARG A 16 6.86 6.42 22.62
CA ARG A 16 7.15 7.71 21.97
C ARG A 16 5.99 8.18 21.11
N MET A 17 5.78 9.50 21.10
CA MET A 17 4.96 10.20 20.11
C MET A 17 5.38 9.74 18.72
N ASP A 18 4.58 8.89 18.09
CA ASP A 18 4.73 8.59 16.68
C ASP A 18 4.12 9.76 15.90
N GLY A 19 4.97 10.67 15.45
CA GLY A 19 4.57 11.75 14.57
C GLY A 19 4.00 11.17 13.28
N ALA A 20 2.73 11.47 13.00
CA ALA A 20 2.11 11.19 11.70
C ALA A 20 2.31 12.41 10.79
N GLY A 21 3.12 12.26 9.74
CA GLY A 21 3.45 13.33 8.79
C GLY A 21 4.88 13.88 8.89
N GLN A 22 5.23 14.78 7.98
CA GLN A 22 6.54 15.44 7.89
C GLN A 22 6.38 16.95 8.02
N ASN A 23 7.32 17.61 8.72
CA ASN A 23 7.34 19.07 8.79
C ASN A 23 7.72 19.66 7.43
N ALA A 24 6.96 20.66 6.97
CA ALA A 24 7.16 21.30 5.67
C ALA A 24 7.40 22.80 5.83
N THR A 25 8.34 23.35 5.05
CA THR A 25 8.50 24.80 4.90
C THR A 25 7.53 25.29 3.84
N VAL A 26 6.62 26.20 4.22
CA VAL A 26 5.57 26.72 3.34
C VAL A 26 5.87 28.17 2.97
N SER A 27 5.67 28.51 1.71
CA SER A 27 5.66 29.88 1.22
C SER A 27 4.26 30.19 0.71
N VAL A 28 3.66 31.28 1.17
CA VAL A 28 2.35 31.75 0.69
C VAL A 28 2.60 32.74 -0.43
N MET A 29 2.48 32.27 -1.67
CA MET A 29 2.67 33.09 -2.87
C MET A 29 1.88 32.48 -4.02
N SER A 30 1.44 33.31 -4.97
CA SER A 30 0.86 32.81 -6.21
C SER A 30 1.97 32.30 -7.13
N ASN A 31 1.88 31.04 -7.57
CA ASN A 31 2.92 30.44 -8.40
C ASN A 31 2.35 29.71 -9.61
N SER A 32 2.67 30.21 -10.80
CA SER A 32 2.43 29.58 -12.12
C SER A 32 0.97 29.28 -12.50
N GLY A 33 -0.02 29.64 -11.68
CA GLY A 33 -1.44 29.45 -12.01
C GLY A 33 -1.92 28.00 -11.90
N TYR A 34 -1.13 27.13 -11.27
CA TYR A 34 -1.51 25.74 -10.92
C TYR A 34 -1.96 25.62 -9.46
N ASP A 35 -2.02 26.74 -8.75
CA ASP A 35 -2.43 26.94 -7.36
C ASP A 35 -3.87 27.49 -7.27
N ILE A 36 -4.72 27.15 -8.25
CA ILE A 36 -6.13 27.51 -8.26
C ILE A 36 -6.88 26.61 -7.28
N GLU A 37 -7.85 27.17 -6.54
CA GLU A 37 -8.62 26.49 -5.50
C GLU A 37 -7.72 25.94 -4.36
N ASP A 38 -7.80 24.63 -4.08
CA ASP A 38 -7.10 23.96 -2.97
C ASP A 38 -5.78 23.28 -3.42
N ALA A 39 -5.28 23.63 -4.60
CA ALA A 39 -4.08 23.04 -5.16
C ALA A 39 -2.80 23.56 -4.48
N ILE A 40 -1.85 22.65 -4.24
CA ILE A 40 -0.54 22.97 -3.64
C ILE A 40 0.56 22.63 -4.64
N VAL A 41 1.46 23.60 -4.89
CA VAL A 41 2.65 23.39 -5.72
C VAL A 41 3.83 22.94 -4.86
N MET A 42 4.37 21.74 -5.14
CA MET A 42 5.52 21.17 -4.44
C MET A 42 6.83 21.29 -5.24
N LYS A 43 7.96 21.50 -4.55
CA LYS A 43 9.28 21.53 -5.18
C LYS A 43 9.76 20.12 -5.52
N LYS A 44 10.08 19.89 -6.80
CA LYS A 44 10.62 18.61 -7.29
C LYS A 44 11.87 18.15 -6.53
N SER A 45 12.82 19.07 -6.29
CA SER A 45 14.05 18.77 -5.54
C SER A 45 13.81 18.29 -4.11
N SER A 46 12.69 18.68 -3.49
CA SER A 46 12.33 18.22 -2.15
C SER A 46 11.76 16.81 -2.18
N LEU A 47 10.97 16.48 -3.21
CA LEU A 47 10.46 15.13 -3.45
C LEU A 47 11.61 14.14 -3.73
N ASP A 48 12.58 14.53 -4.56
CA ASP A 48 13.75 13.71 -4.88
C ASP A 48 14.61 13.39 -3.64
N ARG A 49 14.57 14.26 -2.63
CA ARG A 49 15.25 14.07 -1.33
C ARG A 49 14.43 13.25 -0.32
N GLY A 50 13.23 12.81 -0.68
CA GLY A 50 12.39 11.94 0.14
C GLY A 50 11.26 12.64 0.91
N PHE A 51 10.96 13.91 0.62
CA PHE A 51 9.77 14.57 1.18
C PHE A 51 8.50 13.84 0.70
N GLY A 52 7.64 13.43 1.63
CA GLY A 52 6.39 12.72 1.33
C GLY A 52 6.54 11.24 0.92
N ARG A 53 7.74 10.63 1.06
CA ARG A 53 7.94 9.21 0.75
C ARG A 53 7.09 8.33 1.67
N CYS A 54 6.30 7.44 1.09
CA CYS A 54 5.48 6.47 1.81
C CYS A 54 5.72 5.04 1.33
N ILE A 55 5.44 4.07 2.19
CA ILE A 55 5.47 2.64 1.88
C ILE A 55 4.05 2.12 2.11
N VAL A 56 3.45 1.54 1.08
CA VAL A 56 2.12 0.92 1.16
C VAL A 56 2.30 -0.58 1.10
N MET A 57 1.89 -1.26 2.17
CA MET A 57 1.91 -2.73 2.23
C MET A 57 0.48 -3.26 2.11
N LYS A 58 0.27 -4.21 1.21
CA LYS A 58 -1.01 -4.91 1.05
C LYS A 58 -0.87 -6.35 1.55
N LYS A 59 -1.70 -6.74 2.51
CA LYS A 59 -1.72 -8.12 3.03
C LYS A 59 -2.66 -8.97 2.18
N TYR A 60 -2.14 -10.05 1.62
CA TYR A 60 -2.92 -11.14 1.04
C TYR A 60 -2.91 -12.32 2.02
N ALA A 61 -4.07 -12.84 2.37
CA ALA A 61 -4.21 -13.97 3.29
C ALA A 61 -5.14 -15.01 2.67
N SER A 62 -4.68 -16.25 2.62
CA SER A 62 -5.46 -17.42 2.19
C SER A 62 -5.66 -18.32 3.40
N ILE A 63 -6.90 -18.74 3.62
CA ILE A 63 -7.26 -19.65 4.72
C ILE A 63 -7.41 -21.05 4.12
N CYS A 64 -6.73 -22.04 4.70
CA CYS A 64 -6.95 -23.45 4.38
C CYS A 64 -7.70 -24.08 5.54
N GLN A 65 -8.95 -24.48 5.32
CA GLN A 65 -9.77 -25.08 6.37
C GLN A 65 -9.66 -26.61 6.30
N THR A 66 -9.63 -27.24 7.47
CA THR A 66 -9.86 -28.69 7.58
C THR A 66 -11.28 -28.89 8.09
N TYR A 67 -12.05 -29.65 7.33
CA TYR A 67 -13.45 -29.94 7.60
C TYR A 67 -13.56 -31.20 8.45
N GLU A 68 -14.65 -31.31 9.23
CA GLU A 68 -14.89 -32.45 10.14
C GLU A 68 -15.03 -33.80 9.40
N ASN A 69 -15.25 -33.76 8.08
CA ASN A 69 -15.26 -34.92 7.19
C ASN A 69 -13.84 -35.44 6.85
N GLY A 70 -12.77 -34.90 7.46
CA GLY A 70 -11.39 -35.30 7.22
C GLY A 70 -10.79 -34.74 5.92
N THR A 71 -11.51 -33.87 5.20
CA THR A 71 -10.99 -33.18 4.01
C THR A 71 -10.31 -31.89 4.42
N SER A 72 -9.18 -31.57 3.80
CA SER A 72 -8.42 -30.34 4.04
C SER A 72 -8.18 -29.61 2.72
N ASP A 73 -8.40 -28.30 2.71
CA ASP A 73 -7.99 -27.46 1.58
C ASP A 73 -6.47 -27.47 1.43
N ARG A 74 -5.99 -27.62 0.20
CA ARG A 74 -4.56 -27.56 -0.11
C ARG A 74 -4.33 -26.53 -1.20
N ILE A 75 -3.46 -25.58 -0.92
CA ILE A 75 -2.94 -24.66 -1.92
C ILE A 75 -1.91 -25.44 -2.74
N ILE A 76 -2.26 -25.78 -3.97
CA ILE A 76 -1.39 -26.44 -4.93
C ILE A 76 -1.02 -25.47 -6.06
N LYS A 77 0.14 -25.70 -6.69
CA LYS A 77 0.52 -24.96 -7.89
C LYS A 77 -0.53 -25.18 -9.00
N PRO A 78 -0.87 -24.15 -9.80
CA PRO A 78 -1.72 -24.31 -10.97
C PRO A 78 -1.11 -25.35 -11.92
N GLN A 79 -1.92 -26.33 -12.34
CA GLN A 79 -1.50 -27.35 -13.29
C GLN A 79 -1.76 -26.84 -14.71
N ARG A 80 -0.70 -26.72 -15.52
CA ARG A 80 -0.73 -26.09 -16.85
C ARG A 80 -1.01 -27.06 -18.00
N GLU A 81 -1.38 -28.31 -17.70
CA GLU A 81 -1.51 -29.37 -18.70
C GLU A 81 -2.87 -30.07 -18.51
N GLY A 82 -3.73 -29.98 -19.54
CA GLY A 82 -5.10 -30.50 -19.57
C GLY A 82 -6.12 -29.47 -20.09
N ASP A 83 -7.35 -29.91 -20.41
CA ASP A 83 -8.42 -29.09 -21.00
C ASP A 83 -8.90 -27.92 -20.10
N GLU A 84 -8.57 -27.92 -18.80
CA GLU A 84 -8.88 -26.83 -17.87
C GLU A 84 -7.73 -25.81 -17.68
N ALA A 85 -6.62 -25.97 -18.39
CA ALA A 85 -5.45 -25.10 -18.29
C ALA A 85 -5.77 -23.63 -18.65
N ASP A 86 -6.72 -23.40 -19.54
CA ASP A 86 -7.11 -22.04 -19.98
C ASP A 86 -7.74 -21.20 -18.84
N ARG A 87 -8.42 -21.84 -17.87
CA ARG A 87 -9.02 -21.12 -16.73
C ARG A 87 -8.01 -20.82 -15.63
N MET A 88 -6.94 -21.58 -15.57
CA MET A 88 -5.91 -21.47 -14.52
C MET A 88 -4.79 -20.49 -14.90
N GLN A 89 -4.63 -20.18 -16.20
CA GLN A 89 -3.63 -19.23 -16.71
C GLN A 89 -3.93 -17.77 -16.34
N ILE A 90 -5.20 -17.41 -16.12
CA ILE A 90 -5.63 -16.04 -15.78
C ILE A 90 -5.04 -15.56 -14.43
N LEU A 91 -4.65 -16.50 -13.56
CA LEU A 91 -4.09 -16.18 -12.24
C LEU A 91 -2.60 -15.82 -12.27
N ASP A 92 -1.90 -16.06 -13.38
CA ASP A 92 -0.49 -15.70 -13.56
C ASP A 92 -0.29 -14.25 -14.05
N GLU A 93 -1.36 -13.53 -14.43
CA GLU A 93 -1.29 -12.14 -14.92
C GLU A 93 -1.47 -11.07 -13.82
N MET A 94 -1.56 -11.47 -12.55
CA MET A 94 -1.67 -10.54 -11.41
C MET A 94 -0.31 -10.24 -10.74
N GLU A 95 0.73 -9.99 -11.53
CA GLU A 95 1.98 -9.35 -11.07
C GLU A 95 1.96 -7.83 -11.30
#